data_AF-A0A7R9BRG4-F1
#
_entry.id   AF-A0A7R9BRG4-F1
#
_cell.length_a   1.000
_cell.length_b   1.000
_cell.length_c   1.000
_cell.angle_alpha   90.00
_cell.angle_beta   90.00
_cell.angle_gamma   90.00
#
_symmetry.space_group_name_H-M   'P 1'
#
loop_
_entity.id
_entity.type
_entity.pdbx_description
1 polymer ?
#
loop_
_entity_poly.entity_id
_entity_poly.type
_entity_poly.pdbx_seq_one_letter_code
_entity_poly.pdbx_strand_id
1 'polypeptide(L)'
;MASCTFHQQAQHKSKYQYVDNQLVLTCDSSVGNWTPSSTMMNLVVIGVNLTCSVPLPSTPYCLAADLPPLPDGYVFVGNPGVLVHPILANLTYYKKGEAIKYYVCAGNGTWTEEVVLEETNMTRGFLILFLLLVTSCHGDLPSGKTAEVLLKSDMQMLAPERSESIIRSNNNNNARSPAVAFNPSLPQQQQLLEIFNGQHLNMGHALYLTKFLEDGKFQEAREASLVKINATLFPDLELLNNAGVPTHSGYITVNKSCDSNLFFWYTAAKENSETAPLILWLPGGSGLFSLFLEHGPWFVDSQLKVYARYHDWSRTHGVLYVDNPVGIGNYTARDECYATSQEDVARDLYSFLQQFLIYKGLVALSYLKGIGIGNGFCDPINMIHWGDFLFTIGMAGYEERDRFRELAQAARQQIKKEKWTLAARLIDTILGGVMTPGHTSMFTNVTAYNYYFNFRLPVEPKEFTYYFQFLDLIPVREAIHVGKTVYHNSRKVQTKIFPDMGRSVKNKIENLLNKGLK
;
A
#
# COMPACT_ATOMS: atom_id res chain seq x y z
N MET A 1 -41.89 34.61 22.62
CA MET A 1 -42.16 35.91 21.94
C MET A 1 -41.33 35.96 20.66
N ALA A 2 -41.76 36.72 19.65
CA ALA A 2 -40.92 37.11 18.51
C ALA A 2 -39.94 38.23 18.94
N SER A 3 -38.96 38.72 18.15
CA SER A 3 -38.73 38.62 16.69
C SER A 3 -37.20 38.51 16.40
N CYS A 4 -36.71 38.01 15.25
CA CYS A 4 -36.62 38.61 13.89
C CYS A 4 -35.95 40.01 13.89
N THR A 5 -35.15 40.47 12.91
CA THR A 5 -34.62 39.94 11.61
C THR A 5 -33.48 40.91 11.18
N PHE A 6 -32.68 40.80 10.11
CA PHE A 6 -32.52 39.96 8.88
C PHE A 6 -30.98 40.03 8.54
N HIS A 7 -30.38 39.50 7.46
CA HIS A 7 -30.78 38.72 6.27
C HIS A 7 -29.67 37.64 6.05
N GLN A 8 -29.32 37.06 4.89
CA GLN A 8 -29.75 37.11 3.48
C GLN A 8 -29.91 35.66 2.96
N GLN A 9 -30.20 35.43 1.67
CA GLN A 9 -30.54 34.09 1.15
C GLN A 9 -29.80 33.72 -0.13
N ALA A 10 -29.32 32.47 -0.17
CA ALA A 10 -29.58 31.54 -1.27
C ALA A 10 -30.01 30.21 -0.63
N GLN A 11 -31.01 29.53 -1.19
CA GLN A 11 -31.56 28.28 -0.64
C GLN A 11 -31.52 27.17 -1.67
N HIS A 12 -30.96 26.02 -1.32
CA HIS A 12 -31.60 24.73 -1.59
C HIS A 12 -31.50 23.89 -0.30
N LYS A 13 -32.61 23.28 0.12
CA LYS A 13 -32.67 22.41 1.31
C LYS A 13 -33.23 21.06 0.90
N SER A 14 -32.40 20.02 0.89
CA SER A 14 -32.88 18.63 0.84
C SER A 14 -33.69 18.35 2.10
N LYS A 15 -35.01 18.21 1.97
CA LYS A 15 -35.85 17.68 3.05
C LYS A 15 -35.69 16.16 3.06
N TYR A 16 -35.25 15.61 4.19
CA TYR A 16 -35.38 14.20 4.49
C TYR A 16 -36.55 14.01 5.47
N GLN A 17 -37.38 13.00 5.20
CA GLN A 17 -38.46 12.59 6.10
C GLN A 17 -38.57 11.07 6.03
N TYR A 18 -38.70 10.44 7.19
CA TYR A 18 -38.99 9.01 7.28
C TYR A 18 -40.49 8.78 7.23
N VAL A 19 -40.90 7.82 6.41
CA VAL A 19 -42.23 7.21 6.40
C VAL A 19 -41.99 5.70 6.34
N ASP A 20 -42.65 4.96 7.23
CA ASP A 20 -42.61 3.48 7.30
C ASP A 20 -41.20 2.87 7.15
N ASN A 21 -40.24 3.43 7.90
CA ASN A 21 -38.82 3.07 7.94
C ASN A 21 -38.03 3.18 6.62
N GLN A 22 -38.57 3.82 5.57
CA GLN A 22 -37.80 4.16 4.37
C GLN A 22 -37.41 5.64 4.35
N LEU A 23 -36.16 5.90 3.92
CA LEU A 23 -35.61 7.25 3.74
C LEU A 23 -35.90 7.72 2.31
N VAL A 24 -36.85 8.62 2.14
CA VAL A 24 -37.13 9.24 0.83
C VAL A 24 -36.24 10.48 0.66
N LEU A 25 -35.44 10.48 -0.41
CA LEU A 25 -34.62 11.62 -0.83
C LEU A 25 -35.16 12.19 -2.14
N THR A 26 -35.38 13.50 -2.17
CA THR A 26 -35.62 14.26 -3.41
C THR A 26 -34.48 15.27 -3.59
N CYS A 27 -33.88 15.26 -4.79
CA CYS A 27 -32.78 16.13 -5.16
C CYS A 27 -33.21 17.11 -6.25
N ASP A 28 -32.66 18.31 -6.17
CA ASP A 28 -32.89 19.46 -7.06
C ASP A 28 -31.51 20.03 -7.44
N SER A 29 -31.33 20.53 -8.66
CA SER A 29 -30.02 20.56 -9.31
C SER A 29 -29.47 21.96 -9.63
N SER A 30 -28.27 22.25 -9.14
CA SER A 30 -27.41 23.34 -9.61
C SER A 30 -25.92 23.03 -9.34
N VAL A 31 -25.01 23.67 -10.10
CA VAL A 31 -23.62 23.19 -10.29
C VAL A 31 -22.59 24.28 -9.96
N GLY A 32 -21.43 23.88 -9.42
CA GLY A 32 -20.23 24.71 -9.27
C GLY A 32 -19.01 24.05 -9.93
N ASN A 33 -18.20 24.83 -10.67
CA ASN A 33 -17.17 24.33 -11.57
C ASN A 33 -15.82 24.01 -10.90
N TRP A 34 -15.09 23.05 -11.48
CA TRP A 34 -13.65 22.81 -11.30
C TRP A 34 -13.00 22.48 -12.66
N THR A 35 -11.72 22.84 -12.86
CA THR A 35 -11.01 22.69 -14.14
C THR A 35 -9.75 21.82 -14.01
N PRO A 36 -9.70 20.61 -14.63
CA PRO A 36 -8.49 19.79 -14.71
C PRO A 36 -7.67 20.06 -15.99
N SER A 37 -6.35 19.92 -15.91
CA SER A 37 -5.45 19.95 -17.08
C SER A 37 -5.35 18.57 -17.76
N SER A 38 -5.20 18.58 -19.09
CA SER A 38 -4.95 17.39 -19.92
C SER A 38 -3.64 16.67 -19.55
N THR A 39 -3.45 15.36 -19.77
CA THR A 39 -4.03 14.49 -20.82
C THR A 39 -4.42 13.08 -20.31
N MET A 40 -5.45 12.49 -20.90
CA MET A 40 -5.74 11.05 -20.88
C MET A 40 -6.07 10.57 -22.31
N MET A 41 -5.78 9.31 -22.62
CA MET A 41 -6.18 8.67 -23.87
C MET A 41 -7.66 8.27 -23.81
N ASN A 42 -8.32 8.20 -24.98
CA ASN A 42 -9.75 7.91 -25.06
C ASN A 42 -10.01 6.40 -24.90
N LEU A 43 -10.73 6.03 -23.83
CA LEU A 43 -11.47 4.78 -23.76
C LEU A 43 -12.83 5.10 -23.12
N VAL A 44 -13.92 4.80 -23.81
CA VAL A 44 -15.29 5.03 -23.32
C VAL A 44 -16.01 3.68 -23.28
N VAL A 45 -16.34 3.23 -22.08
CA VAL A 45 -16.98 1.93 -21.85
C VAL A 45 -18.48 2.06 -22.01
N ILE A 46 -19.06 1.22 -22.87
CA ILE A 46 -20.51 1.05 -22.99
C ILE A 46 -20.89 -0.21 -22.21
N GLY A 47 -21.57 -0.04 -21.08
CA GLY A 47 -22.05 -1.13 -20.23
C GLY A 47 -23.56 -1.29 -20.33
N VAL A 48 -24.03 -2.48 -20.67
CA VAL A 48 -25.45 -2.88 -20.61
C VAL A 48 -25.60 -3.90 -19.49
N ASN A 49 -26.49 -3.64 -18.53
CA ASN A 49 -26.73 -4.56 -17.43
C ASN A 49 -28.23 -4.66 -17.10
N LEU A 50 -28.96 -5.41 -17.93
CA LEU A 50 -30.35 -5.79 -17.70
C LEU A 50 -30.47 -7.29 -17.95
N THR A 51 -30.96 -8.00 -16.94
CA THR A 51 -31.23 -9.44 -17.00
C THR A 51 -32.64 -9.71 -16.48
N CYS A 52 -33.47 -10.38 -17.29
CA CYS A 52 -34.56 -11.19 -16.76
C CYS A 52 -34.30 -12.63 -17.17
N SER A 53 -34.22 -13.52 -16.18
CA SER A 53 -33.73 -14.90 -16.32
C SER A 53 -34.72 -15.85 -17.02
N VAL A 54 -35.87 -15.35 -17.47
CA VAL A 54 -36.96 -16.10 -18.08
C VAL A 54 -37.57 -15.24 -19.20
N PRO A 55 -37.76 -15.75 -20.43
CA PRO A 55 -38.48 -15.03 -21.49
C PRO A 55 -39.98 -14.99 -21.20
N LEU A 56 -40.62 -13.82 -21.41
CA LEU A 56 -42.08 -13.77 -21.50
C LEU A 56 -42.51 -14.33 -22.87
N PRO A 57 -43.38 -15.36 -22.93
CA PRO A 57 -43.55 -16.21 -24.11
C PRO A 57 -44.34 -15.59 -25.29
N SER A 58 -44.48 -14.26 -25.33
CA SER A 58 -45.26 -13.55 -26.36
C SER A 58 -44.73 -12.17 -26.78
N THR A 59 -43.61 -11.70 -26.21
CA THR A 59 -42.97 -10.43 -26.59
C THR A 59 -41.66 -10.67 -27.36
N PRO A 60 -41.39 -9.94 -28.46
CA PRO A 60 -40.08 -9.95 -29.11
C PRO A 60 -38.97 -9.33 -28.23
N TYR A 61 -37.73 -9.79 -28.45
CA TYR A 61 -36.51 -9.32 -27.78
C TYR A 61 -35.40 -9.19 -28.82
N CYS A 62 -34.43 -8.29 -28.59
CA CYS A 62 -33.22 -8.19 -29.40
C CYS A 62 -32.04 -8.89 -28.68
N LEU A 63 -31.18 -9.64 -29.38
CA LEU A 63 -29.92 -10.11 -28.78
C LEU A 63 -28.90 -8.96 -28.69
N ALA A 64 -28.08 -8.99 -27.63
CA ALA A 64 -26.91 -8.12 -27.51
C ALA A 64 -25.82 -8.45 -28.56
N ALA A 65 -25.71 -9.71 -28.99
CA ALA A 65 -24.80 -10.13 -30.06
C ALA A 65 -25.17 -9.56 -31.45
N ASP A 66 -26.45 -9.25 -31.69
CA ASP A 66 -26.97 -8.79 -32.97
C ASP A 66 -27.00 -7.25 -33.09
N LEU A 67 -26.26 -6.53 -32.23
CA LEU A 67 -26.07 -5.08 -32.37
C LEU A 67 -25.32 -4.76 -33.68
N PRO A 68 -25.62 -3.62 -34.34
CA PRO A 68 -24.78 -3.08 -35.41
C PRO A 68 -23.32 -2.90 -34.94
N PRO A 69 -22.32 -3.14 -35.82
CA PRO A 69 -20.91 -3.03 -35.44
C PRO A 69 -20.57 -1.62 -34.97
N LEU A 70 -19.95 -1.53 -33.79
CA LEU A 70 -19.53 -0.26 -33.19
C LEU A 70 -18.38 0.38 -34.00
N PRO A 71 -18.24 1.73 -33.98
CA PRO A 71 -17.10 2.40 -34.62
C PRO A 71 -15.75 2.01 -34.01
N ASP A 72 -14.69 2.12 -34.80
CA ASP A 72 -13.31 1.84 -34.35
C ASP A 72 -12.96 2.59 -33.06
N GLY A 73 -12.38 1.86 -32.10
CA GLY A 73 -12.01 2.36 -30.78
C GLY A 73 -13.09 2.19 -29.68
N TYR A 74 -14.29 1.71 -30.03
CA TYR A 74 -15.34 1.38 -29.07
C TYR A 74 -15.43 -0.13 -28.84
N VAL A 75 -15.65 -0.55 -27.60
CA VAL A 75 -15.78 -1.96 -27.20
C VAL A 75 -17.06 -2.13 -26.38
N PHE A 76 -17.91 -3.07 -26.77
CA PHE A 76 -19.08 -3.47 -26.00
C PHE A 76 -18.64 -4.31 -24.79
N VAL A 77 -19.00 -3.89 -23.58
CA VAL A 77 -18.68 -4.62 -22.35
C VAL A 77 -19.98 -5.18 -21.75
N GLY A 78 -20.36 -6.36 -22.25
CA GLY A 78 -21.53 -7.12 -21.82
C GLY A 78 -21.47 -8.55 -22.34
N ASN A 79 -22.30 -9.44 -21.79
CA ASN A 79 -22.38 -10.83 -22.24
C ASN A 79 -23.19 -10.93 -23.54
N PRO A 80 -22.64 -11.47 -24.66
CA PRO A 80 -23.34 -11.50 -25.96
C PRO A 80 -24.68 -12.27 -25.94
N GLY A 81 -24.82 -13.25 -25.05
CA GLY A 81 -26.03 -14.07 -24.94
C GLY A 81 -27.22 -13.43 -24.21
N VAL A 82 -27.18 -12.12 -23.92
CA VAL A 82 -28.25 -11.41 -23.21
C VAL A 82 -29.33 -10.93 -24.17
N LEU A 83 -30.60 -11.15 -23.78
CA LEU A 83 -31.78 -10.64 -24.45
C LEU A 83 -32.18 -9.26 -23.88
N VAL A 84 -32.43 -8.31 -24.76
CA VAL A 84 -32.83 -6.94 -24.43
C VAL A 84 -34.32 -6.75 -24.75
N HIS A 85 -35.07 -6.20 -23.80
CA HIS A 85 -36.51 -5.99 -23.92
C HIS A 85 -36.85 -4.55 -24.39
N PRO A 86 -37.74 -4.37 -25.39
CA PRO A 86 -38.01 -3.06 -26.03
C PRO A 86 -38.37 -1.89 -25.10
N ILE A 87 -39.01 -2.16 -23.96
CA ILE A 87 -39.52 -1.09 -23.06
C ILE A 87 -38.45 -0.57 -22.08
N LEU A 88 -37.31 -1.27 -21.93
CA LEU A 88 -36.43 -1.08 -20.76
C LEU A 88 -35.00 -0.62 -21.07
N ALA A 89 -34.59 -0.51 -22.34
CA ALA A 89 -33.19 -0.32 -22.69
C ALA A 89 -32.95 0.55 -23.93
N ASN A 90 -32.28 1.69 -23.72
CA ASN A 90 -31.68 2.49 -24.78
C ASN A 90 -30.15 2.43 -24.66
N LEU A 91 -29.45 2.18 -25.77
CA LEU A 91 -27.99 2.19 -25.86
C LEU A 91 -27.53 3.50 -26.50
N THR A 92 -26.77 4.30 -25.75
CA THR A 92 -26.23 5.59 -26.24
C THR A 92 -24.71 5.59 -26.18
N TYR A 93 -24.06 6.10 -27.23
CA TYR A 93 -22.62 6.29 -27.28
C TYR A 93 -22.26 7.66 -27.85
N TYR A 94 -21.08 8.16 -27.49
CA TYR A 94 -20.61 9.48 -27.89
C TYR A 94 -19.16 9.45 -28.36
N LYS A 95 -18.89 10.16 -29.46
CA LYS A 95 -17.57 10.44 -29.98
C LYS A 95 -17.40 11.94 -30.14
N LYS A 96 -16.27 12.46 -29.67
CA LYS A 96 -16.03 13.89 -29.52
C LYS A 96 -16.00 14.61 -30.87
N GLY A 97 -17.05 15.39 -31.17
CA GLY A 97 -17.22 16.10 -32.44
C GLY A 97 -18.04 15.35 -33.50
N GLU A 98 -18.73 14.27 -33.13
CA GLU A 98 -19.70 13.55 -33.98
C GLU A 98 -21.06 13.48 -33.26
N ALA A 99 -22.14 13.37 -34.03
CA ALA A 99 -23.51 13.35 -33.51
C ALA A 99 -23.78 12.14 -32.60
N ILE A 100 -24.63 12.32 -31.59
CA ILE A 100 -25.04 11.23 -30.70
C ILE A 100 -25.98 10.29 -31.46
N LYS A 101 -25.55 9.05 -31.60
CA LYS A 101 -26.37 7.92 -32.06
C LYS A 101 -26.85 7.14 -30.85
N TYR A 102 -28.10 6.69 -30.89
CA TYR A 102 -28.61 5.72 -29.94
C TYR A 102 -29.37 4.59 -30.65
N TYR A 103 -29.23 3.38 -30.10
CA TYR A 103 -29.91 2.20 -30.57
C TYR A 103 -30.97 1.79 -29.56
N VAL A 104 -32.20 1.59 -30.05
CA VAL A 104 -33.35 1.12 -29.27
C VAL A 104 -33.71 -0.28 -29.81
N CYS A 105 -34.07 -1.20 -28.92
CA CYS A 105 -34.70 -2.45 -29.35
C CYS A 105 -36.17 -2.15 -29.66
N ALA A 106 -36.58 -2.21 -30.94
CA ALA A 106 -37.97 -1.94 -31.31
C ALA A 106 -38.90 -3.10 -30.91
N GLY A 107 -40.19 -2.82 -30.75
CA GLY A 107 -41.22 -3.76 -30.28
C GLY A 107 -41.43 -5.03 -31.12
N ASN A 108 -40.75 -5.13 -32.27
CA ASN A 108 -40.71 -6.27 -33.17
C ASN A 108 -39.46 -7.18 -32.97
N GLY A 109 -38.52 -6.82 -32.09
CA GLY A 109 -37.29 -7.57 -31.82
C GLY A 109 -36.10 -7.19 -32.70
N THR A 110 -36.13 -6.05 -33.39
CA THR A 110 -34.97 -5.54 -34.19
C THR A 110 -34.39 -4.28 -33.60
N TRP A 111 -33.06 -4.14 -33.63
CA TRP A 111 -32.37 -2.89 -33.30
C TRP A 111 -32.67 -1.79 -34.34
N THR A 112 -33.08 -0.62 -33.88
CA THR A 112 -33.30 0.58 -34.71
C THR A 112 -32.39 1.71 -34.26
N GLU A 113 -31.73 2.37 -35.23
CA GLU A 113 -30.98 3.60 -34.99
C GLU A 113 -31.92 4.79 -34.93
N GLU A 114 -31.76 5.63 -33.91
CA GLU A 114 -32.27 6.99 -33.91
C GLU A 114 -31.13 7.98 -33.63
N VAL A 115 -31.30 9.22 -34.12
CA VAL A 115 -30.29 10.29 -34.08
C VAL A 115 -30.96 11.56 -33.55
N VAL A 116 -30.42 12.14 -32.48
CA VAL A 116 -30.95 13.36 -31.87
C VAL A 116 -29.89 14.45 -31.83
N LEU A 117 -30.11 15.43 -32.72
CA LEU A 117 -29.65 16.83 -32.71
C LEU A 117 -28.14 17.11 -32.79
N GLU A 118 -27.82 18.21 -33.47
CA GLU A 118 -26.47 18.75 -33.62
C GLU A 118 -25.98 19.50 -32.36
N GLU A 119 -24.67 19.78 -32.27
CA GLU A 119 -24.04 20.39 -31.09
C GLU A 119 -24.54 21.82 -30.79
N THR A 120 -25.49 21.95 -29.85
CA THR A 120 -25.74 23.22 -29.14
C THR A 120 -25.65 23.05 -27.63
N ASN A 121 -24.56 23.55 -27.04
CA ASN A 121 -24.37 23.79 -25.59
C ASN A 121 -24.37 22.58 -24.63
N MET A 122 -23.50 21.60 -24.86
CA MET A 122 -22.97 20.77 -23.74
C MET A 122 -21.56 21.21 -23.33
N THR A 123 -21.47 21.83 -22.15
CA THR A 123 -20.22 22.37 -21.61
C THR A 123 -19.28 21.26 -21.12
N ARG A 124 -17.98 21.37 -21.39
CA ARG A 124 -16.99 20.30 -21.14
C ARG A 124 -16.81 19.99 -19.65
N GLY A 125 -17.38 18.87 -19.21
CA GLY A 125 -17.12 18.20 -17.93
C GLY A 125 -17.08 16.68 -18.10
N PHE A 126 -16.58 15.94 -17.10
CA PHE A 126 -16.56 14.47 -17.14
C PHE A 126 -17.99 13.91 -17.07
N LEU A 127 -18.42 13.21 -18.12
CA LEU A 127 -19.70 12.51 -18.14
C LEU A 127 -19.57 11.13 -17.46
N ILE A 128 -19.70 11.09 -16.14
CA ILE A 128 -19.97 9.82 -15.43
C ILE A 128 -21.44 9.49 -15.65
N LEU A 129 -21.71 8.46 -16.45
CA LEU A 129 -23.08 8.04 -16.76
C LEU A 129 -23.69 7.29 -15.57
N PHE A 130 -24.56 7.95 -14.81
CA PHE A 130 -25.41 7.29 -13.82
C PHE A 130 -26.54 6.55 -14.54
N LEU A 131 -26.42 5.21 -14.66
CA LEU A 131 -27.55 4.34 -14.96
C LEU A 131 -28.23 3.91 -13.66
N LEU A 132 -29.50 4.25 -13.52
CA LEU A 132 -30.32 3.93 -12.34
C LEU A 132 -30.77 2.46 -12.35
N LEU A 133 -30.62 1.79 -11.21
CA LEU A 133 -31.24 0.50 -10.94
C LEU A 133 -32.75 0.65 -10.73
N VAL A 134 -33.56 -0.08 -11.49
CA VAL A 134 -34.86 -0.61 -11.02
C VAL A 134 -35.06 -2.02 -11.56
N THR A 135 -35.44 -2.94 -10.67
CA THR A 135 -35.75 -4.34 -10.98
C THR A 135 -37.25 -4.60 -10.94
N SER A 136 -37.86 -5.09 -12.03
CA SER A 136 -39.14 -5.80 -11.96
C SER A 136 -39.44 -6.65 -13.20
N CYS A 137 -39.27 -7.97 -13.08
CA CYS A 137 -40.00 -8.96 -13.86
C CYS A 137 -40.84 -9.76 -12.85
N HIS A 138 -42.13 -9.45 -12.71
CA HIS A 138 -43.03 -10.15 -11.79
C HIS A 138 -43.47 -11.51 -12.34
N GLY A 139 -43.47 -12.52 -11.47
CA GLY A 139 -44.01 -13.87 -11.66
C GLY A 139 -44.11 -14.54 -10.30
N ASP A 140 -45.16 -15.32 -10.07
CA ASP A 140 -45.61 -15.67 -8.72
C ASP A 140 -44.62 -16.52 -7.88
N LEU A 141 -44.47 -16.15 -6.61
CA LEU A 141 -43.85 -16.97 -5.57
C LEU A 141 -44.90 -17.30 -4.49
N PRO A 142 -45.11 -18.59 -4.14
CA PRO A 142 -46.06 -18.98 -3.09
C PRO A 142 -45.69 -18.41 -1.71
N SER A 143 -46.71 -18.07 -0.92
CA SER A 143 -46.54 -17.50 0.41
C SER A 143 -45.78 -18.43 1.37
N GLY A 144 -44.76 -17.89 2.05
CA GLY A 144 -44.08 -18.56 3.16
C GLY A 144 -42.60 -18.89 2.99
N LYS A 145 -41.93 -18.44 1.92
CA LYS A 145 -40.46 -18.53 1.79
C LYS A 145 -39.84 -17.24 1.28
N THR A 146 -38.82 -16.74 1.98
CA THR A 146 -37.85 -15.79 1.43
C THR A 146 -36.91 -16.52 0.46
N ALA A 147 -36.49 -15.83 -0.60
CA ALA A 147 -35.46 -16.30 -1.52
C ALA A 147 -34.27 -15.35 -1.46
N GLU A 148 -33.13 -15.83 -0.99
CA GLU A 148 -31.85 -15.11 -1.11
C GLU A 148 -31.32 -15.25 -2.53
N VAL A 149 -31.00 -14.12 -3.18
CA VAL A 149 -30.28 -14.09 -4.46
C VAL A 149 -28.84 -13.69 -4.19
N LEU A 150 -27.93 -14.68 -4.22
CA LEU A 150 -26.50 -14.51 -4.05
C LEU A 150 -25.89 -13.74 -5.24
N LEU A 151 -25.86 -12.42 -5.15
CA LEU A 151 -25.03 -11.58 -6.01
C LEU A 151 -23.56 -11.67 -5.60
N LYS A 152 -22.79 -12.52 -6.28
CA LYS A 152 -21.33 -12.46 -6.23
C LYS A 152 -20.82 -11.25 -7.01
N SER A 153 -20.59 -10.15 -6.29
CA SER A 153 -19.68 -9.09 -6.67
C SER A 153 -18.57 -8.99 -5.62
N ASP A 154 -17.31 -9.19 -6.02
CA ASP A 154 -16.16 -9.21 -5.11
C ASP A 154 -15.72 -7.79 -4.71
N MET A 155 -16.63 -7.04 -4.07
CA MET A 155 -16.40 -5.77 -3.40
C MET A 155 -16.94 -5.81 -1.97
N GLN A 156 -16.22 -6.48 -1.07
CA GLN A 156 -16.57 -6.52 0.35
C GLN A 156 -16.31 -5.18 1.04
N MET A 157 -17.36 -4.37 1.21
CA MET A 157 -17.47 -3.48 2.38
C MET A 157 -18.28 -4.20 3.45
N LEU A 158 -17.60 -4.79 4.43
CA LEU A 158 -18.23 -5.42 5.59
C LEU A 158 -18.32 -4.43 6.76
N ALA A 159 -19.53 -3.95 7.04
CA ALA A 159 -19.88 -3.47 8.37
C ALA A 159 -20.22 -4.69 9.26
N PRO A 160 -19.82 -4.73 10.54
CA PRO A 160 -20.02 -5.91 11.37
C PRO A 160 -21.45 -6.02 11.90
N GLU A 161 -22.10 -7.15 11.63
CA GLU A 161 -23.27 -7.58 12.40
C GLU A 161 -22.86 -8.04 13.80
N ARG A 162 -23.73 -7.86 14.80
CA ARG A 162 -23.52 -8.37 16.16
C ARG A 162 -23.87 -9.86 16.23
N SER A 163 -22.86 -10.71 16.40
CA SER A 163 -23.05 -12.12 16.79
C SER A 163 -22.47 -12.40 18.18
N GLU A 164 -23.34 -12.46 19.19
CA GLU A 164 -22.97 -12.85 20.56
C GLU A 164 -22.79 -14.36 20.68
N SER A 165 -21.67 -14.93 20.23
CA SER A 165 -21.26 -16.27 20.66
C SER A 165 -19.76 -16.57 20.55
N ILE A 166 -19.13 -16.64 21.74
CA ILE A 166 -18.05 -17.58 22.11
C ILE A 166 -17.03 -17.93 21.00
N ILE A 167 -16.05 -17.05 20.78
CA ILE A 167 -14.74 -17.46 20.24
C ILE A 167 -13.64 -17.10 21.26
N ARG A 168 -13.39 -18.03 22.19
CA ARG A 168 -12.11 -18.11 22.92
C ARG A 168 -11.08 -18.85 22.08
N SER A 169 -10.70 -18.32 20.91
CA SER A 169 -9.53 -18.81 20.19
C SER A 169 -8.25 -18.26 20.81
N ASN A 170 -7.21 -19.08 20.93
CA ASN A 170 -5.92 -18.64 21.46
C ASN A 170 -5.29 -17.60 20.53
N ASN A 171 -5.28 -16.33 20.95
CA ASN A 171 -4.63 -15.23 20.24
C ASN A 171 -3.10 -15.32 20.33
N ASN A 172 -2.55 -16.33 19.66
CA ASN A 172 -1.12 -16.49 19.38
C ASN A 172 -0.75 -15.97 17.97
N ASN A 173 -1.62 -15.13 17.39
CA ASN A 173 -1.42 -14.45 16.10
C ASN A 173 -0.37 -13.33 16.22
N ASN A 174 0.85 -13.73 16.56
CA ASN A 174 2.05 -12.93 16.67
C ASN A 174 2.65 -12.65 15.26
N ALA A 175 1.77 -12.50 14.27
CA ALA A 175 2.01 -12.68 12.85
C ALA A 175 2.48 -11.39 12.16
N ARG A 176 3.62 -10.88 12.59
CA ARG A 176 4.55 -10.22 11.66
C ARG A 176 5.55 -11.28 11.21
N SER A 177 5.90 -11.27 9.92
CA SER A 177 6.60 -12.36 9.25
C SER A 177 7.73 -12.96 10.08
N PRO A 178 7.81 -14.30 10.25
CA PRO A 178 8.94 -14.92 10.94
C PRO A 178 10.24 -14.57 10.20
N ALA A 179 11.40 -14.74 10.86
CA ALA A 179 12.66 -14.74 10.13
C ALA A 179 12.65 -15.95 9.19
N VAL A 180 12.54 -15.69 7.88
CA VAL A 180 12.39 -16.76 6.88
C VAL A 180 13.77 -17.30 6.57
N ALA A 181 14.10 -18.39 7.26
CA ALA A 181 15.13 -19.29 6.78
C ALA A 181 14.70 -19.85 5.42
N PHE A 182 15.67 -19.97 4.52
CA PHE A 182 15.56 -20.49 3.16
C PHE A 182 14.51 -21.61 3.03
N ASN A 183 13.45 -21.38 2.25
CA ASN A 183 12.31 -22.30 2.16
C ASN A 183 12.23 -23.06 0.82
N PRO A 184 13.00 -24.15 0.61
CA PRO A 184 13.04 -24.90 -0.64
C PRO A 184 11.71 -25.58 -1.02
N SER A 185 10.70 -25.52 -0.16
CA SER A 185 9.34 -26.04 -0.40
C SER A 185 8.38 -25.01 -0.99
N LEU A 186 8.84 -23.80 -1.35
CA LEU A 186 8.06 -22.85 -2.16
C LEU A 186 7.78 -23.46 -3.55
N PRO A 187 6.52 -23.52 -4.04
CA PRO A 187 6.22 -24.15 -5.33
C PRO A 187 6.98 -23.54 -6.52
N GLN A 188 7.13 -22.21 -6.56
CA GLN A 188 7.95 -21.52 -7.55
C GLN A 188 9.42 -21.94 -7.46
N GLN A 189 9.93 -22.22 -6.27
CA GLN A 189 11.31 -22.66 -6.05
C GLN A 189 11.52 -24.13 -6.41
N GLN A 190 10.49 -24.97 -6.25
CA GLN A 190 10.46 -26.33 -6.76
C GLN A 190 10.46 -26.34 -8.30
N GLN A 191 9.61 -25.53 -8.94
CA GLN A 191 9.62 -25.34 -10.40
C GLN A 191 10.98 -24.85 -10.92
N LEU A 192 11.63 -23.92 -10.20
CA LEU A 192 13.00 -23.51 -10.51
C LEU A 192 13.99 -24.68 -10.41
N LEU A 193 13.95 -25.48 -9.34
CA LEU A 193 14.82 -26.66 -9.18
C LEU A 193 14.55 -27.76 -10.22
N GLU A 194 13.32 -27.92 -10.68
CA GLU A 194 12.93 -28.81 -11.79
C GLU A 194 13.52 -28.35 -13.12
N ILE A 195 13.48 -27.04 -13.43
CA ILE A 195 14.08 -26.45 -14.64
C ILE A 195 15.60 -26.75 -14.73
N PHE A 196 16.30 -26.79 -13.59
CA PHE A 196 17.72 -27.15 -13.54
C PHE A 196 18.00 -28.66 -13.36
N ASN A 197 17.02 -29.53 -13.56
CA ASN A 197 17.14 -31.00 -13.38
C ASN A 197 17.76 -31.39 -12.02
N GLY A 198 17.42 -30.66 -10.96
CA GLY A 198 17.97 -30.89 -9.61
C GLY A 198 19.44 -30.52 -9.43
N GLN A 199 20.08 -29.80 -10.37
CA GLN A 199 21.38 -29.19 -10.13
C GLN A 199 21.29 -28.17 -8.98
N HIS A 200 22.33 -28.13 -8.16
CA HIS A 200 22.33 -27.33 -6.94
C HIS A 200 22.49 -25.84 -7.29
N LEU A 201 21.35 -25.15 -7.45
CA LEU A 201 21.29 -23.72 -7.74
C LEU A 201 22.21 -22.92 -6.80
N ASN A 202 23.08 -22.11 -7.40
CA ASN A 202 24.05 -21.30 -6.69
C ASN A 202 23.37 -20.06 -6.11
N MET A 203 23.44 -19.85 -4.79
CA MET A 203 22.96 -18.62 -4.15
C MET A 203 23.95 -17.45 -4.26
N GLY A 204 25.10 -17.65 -4.90
CA GLY A 204 26.20 -16.70 -4.91
C GLY A 204 26.87 -16.56 -3.53
N HIS A 205 27.59 -15.44 -3.36
CA HIS A 205 28.30 -15.10 -2.13
C HIS A 205 27.88 -13.69 -1.67
N ALA A 206 27.99 -13.42 -0.37
CA ALA A 206 27.76 -12.09 0.17
C ALA A 206 28.88 -11.12 -0.27
N LEU A 207 28.51 -10.01 -0.93
CA LEU A 207 29.48 -9.03 -1.44
C LEU A 207 29.75 -7.93 -0.41
N TYR A 208 30.93 -7.95 0.21
CA TYR A 208 31.37 -6.93 1.17
C TYR A 208 32.22 -5.86 0.47
N LEU A 209 31.66 -4.68 0.25
CA LEU A 209 32.30 -3.61 -0.51
C LEU A 209 33.43 -2.90 0.25
N THR A 210 33.38 -2.87 1.58
CA THR A 210 34.36 -2.15 2.42
C THR A 210 35.81 -2.48 2.06
N LYS A 211 36.13 -3.75 1.78
CA LYS A 211 37.49 -4.12 1.36
C LYS A 211 37.91 -3.45 0.05
N PHE A 212 37.04 -3.41 -0.96
CA PHE A 212 37.35 -2.69 -2.21
C PHE A 212 37.55 -1.19 -1.97
N LEU A 213 36.80 -0.59 -1.04
CA LEU A 213 36.95 0.84 -0.71
C LEU A 213 38.28 1.13 0.01
N GLU A 214 38.72 0.23 0.88
CA GLU A 214 40.00 0.32 1.60
C GLU A 214 41.20 0.04 0.69
N ASP A 215 41.07 -0.91 -0.25
CA ASP A 215 42.05 -1.20 -1.30
C ASP A 215 42.07 -0.12 -2.42
N GLY A 216 41.23 0.91 -2.35
CA GLY A 216 41.11 1.99 -3.36
C GLY A 216 40.43 1.58 -4.68
N LYS A 217 39.88 0.37 -4.75
CA LYS A 217 39.29 -0.30 -5.93
C LYS A 217 37.84 0.16 -6.20
N PHE A 218 37.59 1.47 -6.21
CA PHE A 218 36.25 2.04 -6.29
C PHE A 218 35.45 1.65 -7.55
N GLN A 219 36.14 1.41 -8.68
CA GLN A 219 35.49 0.98 -9.91
C GLN A 219 35.07 -0.49 -9.86
N GLU A 220 35.97 -1.38 -9.43
CA GLU A 220 35.66 -2.80 -9.20
C GLU A 220 34.49 -2.96 -8.22
N ALA A 221 34.44 -2.13 -7.16
CA ALA A 221 33.33 -2.11 -6.20
C ALA A 221 31.97 -1.81 -6.88
N ARG A 222 31.94 -0.85 -7.82
CA ARG A 222 30.71 -0.49 -8.56
C ARG A 222 30.31 -1.56 -9.56
N GLU A 223 31.27 -2.18 -10.25
CA GLU A 223 31.02 -3.22 -11.25
C GLU A 223 30.57 -4.55 -10.62
N ALA A 224 31.14 -4.90 -9.46
CA ALA A 224 30.76 -6.07 -8.67
C ALA A 224 29.37 -5.92 -8.05
N SER A 225 29.01 -4.73 -7.55
CA SER A 225 27.73 -4.46 -6.89
C SER A 225 26.52 -4.35 -7.82
N LEU A 226 26.70 -4.33 -9.15
CA LEU A 226 25.58 -4.31 -10.10
C LEU A 226 24.66 -5.51 -9.90
N VAL A 227 23.35 -5.26 -9.75
CA VAL A 227 22.34 -6.31 -9.67
C VAL A 227 22.14 -6.95 -11.05
N LYS A 228 22.30 -8.28 -11.14
CA LYS A 228 22.34 -9.03 -12.40
C LYS A 228 21.59 -10.36 -12.33
N ILE A 229 20.37 -10.38 -12.88
CA ILE A 229 19.57 -11.56 -13.19
C ILE A 229 19.89 -12.06 -14.61
N ASN A 230 20.08 -13.38 -14.75
CA ASN A 230 20.12 -14.03 -16.07
C ASN A 230 18.71 -14.10 -16.68
N ALA A 231 18.33 -13.08 -17.45
CA ALA A 231 17.01 -12.96 -18.08
C ALA A 231 16.67 -14.10 -19.05
N THR A 232 17.68 -14.79 -19.63
CA THR A 232 17.47 -15.97 -20.49
C THR A 232 16.94 -17.17 -19.68
N LEU A 233 17.28 -17.25 -18.39
CA LEU A 233 16.78 -18.29 -17.47
C LEU A 233 15.54 -17.81 -16.68
N PHE A 234 15.46 -16.50 -16.40
CA PHE A 234 14.45 -15.91 -15.52
C PHE A 234 13.84 -14.63 -16.14
N PRO A 235 13.09 -14.73 -17.26
CA PRO A 235 12.56 -13.57 -17.97
C PRO A 235 11.58 -12.75 -17.10
N ASP A 236 10.77 -13.40 -16.28
CA ASP A 236 9.86 -12.73 -15.32
C ASP A 236 10.59 -11.93 -14.21
N LEU A 237 11.91 -12.08 -14.09
CA LEU A 237 12.76 -11.34 -13.14
C LEU A 237 13.63 -10.27 -13.82
N GLU A 238 13.56 -10.09 -15.15
CA GLU A 238 14.42 -9.18 -15.91
C GLU A 238 14.38 -7.73 -15.37
N LEU A 239 13.23 -7.28 -14.86
CA LEU A 239 13.05 -5.94 -14.31
C LEU A 239 13.98 -5.62 -13.12
N LEU A 240 14.56 -6.61 -12.44
CA LEU A 240 15.56 -6.37 -11.38
C LEU A 240 16.92 -5.90 -11.93
N ASN A 241 17.27 -6.25 -13.18
CA ASN A 241 18.49 -5.76 -13.83
C ASN A 241 18.49 -4.23 -13.96
N ASN A 242 17.31 -3.65 -14.15
CA ASN A 242 17.18 -2.29 -14.63
C ASN A 242 15.84 -1.67 -14.18
N ALA A 243 15.90 -0.73 -13.24
CA ALA A 243 14.75 0.04 -12.76
C ALA A 243 14.26 1.12 -13.76
N GLY A 244 14.77 1.11 -14.99
CA GLY A 244 14.91 2.26 -15.90
C GLY A 244 16.33 2.83 -15.89
N VAL A 245 17.09 2.57 -14.83
CA VAL A 245 18.56 2.64 -14.77
C VAL A 245 19.11 1.44 -13.97
N PRO A 246 20.40 1.06 -14.14
CA PRO A 246 21.02 0.00 -13.35
C PRO A 246 20.90 0.24 -11.83
N THR A 247 20.82 -0.85 -11.07
CA THR A 247 20.77 -0.80 -9.61
C THR A 247 21.95 -1.57 -9.01
N HIS A 248 22.33 -1.21 -7.78
CA HIS A 248 23.48 -1.79 -7.09
C HIS A 248 23.11 -2.25 -5.69
N SER A 249 23.69 -3.34 -5.22
CA SER A 249 23.50 -3.83 -3.86
C SER A 249 24.76 -4.48 -3.28
N GLY A 250 24.70 -4.81 -1.99
CA GLY A 250 25.76 -5.48 -1.26
C GLY A 250 25.85 -5.00 0.18
N TYR A 251 26.96 -5.31 0.84
CA TYR A 251 27.20 -5.02 2.24
C TYR A 251 28.31 -4.00 2.44
N ILE A 252 28.17 -3.18 3.48
CA ILE A 252 29.22 -2.31 4.00
C ILE A 252 29.45 -2.66 5.48
N THR A 253 30.71 -2.92 5.83
CA THR A 253 31.15 -3.27 7.19
C THR A 253 31.16 -2.02 8.05
N VAL A 254 30.23 -1.94 9.00
CA VAL A 254 30.09 -0.78 9.90
C VAL A 254 30.93 -0.93 11.17
N ASN A 255 31.14 -2.17 11.62
CA ASN A 255 32.02 -2.50 12.75
C ASN A 255 32.76 -3.81 12.51
N LYS A 256 34.04 -3.71 12.12
CA LYS A 256 34.93 -4.85 11.81
C LYS A 256 35.12 -5.82 12.97
N SER A 257 35.21 -5.33 14.22
CA SER A 257 35.48 -6.23 15.36
C SER A 257 34.28 -7.13 15.65
N CYS A 258 33.07 -6.67 15.32
CA CYS A 258 31.81 -7.40 15.48
C CYS A 258 31.37 -8.18 14.24
N ASP A 259 32.14 -8.13 13.15
CA ASP A 259 31.70 -8.49 11.79
C ASP A 259 30.30 -7.96 11.46
N SER A 260 30.03 -6.71 11.86
CA SER A 260 28.74 -6.07 11.64
C SER A 260 28.70 -5.39 10.28
N ASN A 261 27.77 -5.84 9.45
CA ASN A 261 27.62 -5.41 8.06
C ASN A 261 26.16 -5.04 7.79
N LEU A 262 25.92 -3.84 7.25
CA LEU A 262 24.60 -3.41 6.79
C LEU A 262 24.46 -3.68 5.29
N PHE A 263 23.34 -4.27 4.87
CA PHE A 263 22.98 -4.38 3.46
C PHE A 263 22.36 -3.09 2.94
N PHE A 264 22.55 -2.83 1.65
CA PHE A 264 21.84 -1.78 0.93
C PHE A 264 21.40 -2.25 -0.46
N TRP A 265 20.37 -1.59 -0.97
CA TRP A 265 20.04 -1.56 -2.39
C TRP A 265 19.92 -0.09 -2.82
N TYR A 266 20.73 0.30 -3.79
CA TYR A 266 20.78 1.63 -4.37
C TYR A 266 20.17 1.63 -5.77
N THR A 267 19.26 2.58 -6.01
CA THR A 267 18.68 2.89 -7.31
C THR A 267 19.21 4.26 -7.74
N ALA A 268 19.79 4.36 -8.94
CA ALA A 268 20.15 5.66 -9.50
C ALA A 268 18.90 6.44 -9.94
N ALA A 269 19.03 7.75 -10.14
CA ALA A 269 17.95 8.53 -10.75
C ALA A 269 17.84 8.18 -12.25
N LYS A 270 16.62 8.05 -12.77
CA LYS A 270 16.36 7.84 -14.21
C LYS A 270 16.60 9.13 -14.99
N GLU A 271 16.20 10.26 -14.43
CA GLU A 271 16.39 11.60 -14.97
C GLU A 271 17.62 12.25 -14.31
N ASN A 272 18.54 12.81 -15.11
CA ASN A 272 19.70 13.61 -14.65
C ASN A 272 20.60 12.94 -13.60
N SER A 273 20.92 11.66 -13.77
CA SER A 273 21.59 10.79 -12.78
C SER A 273 22.91 11.30 -12.17
N GLU A 274 23.64 12.20 -12.85
CA GLU A 274 24.87 12.81 -12.38
C GLU A 274 24.66 13.98 -11.40
N THR A 275 23.50 14.65 -11.47
CA THR A 275 23.17 15.86 -10.68
C THR A 275 21.94 15.70 -9.78
N ALA A 276 21.17 14.62 -9.97
CA ALA A 276 20.01 14.29 -9.17
C ALA A 276 20.36 14.12 -7.67
N PRO A 277 19.50 14.55 -6.72
CA PRO A 277 19.81 14.45 -5.30
C PRO A 277 19.80 12.99 -4.81
N LEU A 278 20.66 12.68 -3.85
CA LEU A 278 20.68 11.39 -3.15
C LEU A 278 19.73 11.44 -1.93
N ILE A 279 18.73 10.56 -1.92
CA ILE A 279 17.89 10.27 -0.77
C ILE A 279 18.42 9.02 -0.08
N LEU A 280 18.80 9.14 1.19
CA LEU A 280 18.83 8.00 2.11
C LEU A 280 17.40 7.76 2.60
N TRP A 281 16.88 6.55 2.39
CA TRP A 281 15.58 6.16 2.92
C TRP A 281 15.70 5.16 4.07
N LEU A 282 15.01 5.46 5.17
CA LEU A 282 15.01 4.71 6.42
C LEU A 282 13.57 4.55 6.91
N PRO A 283 12.89 3.42 6.63
CA PRO A 283 11.67 3.09 7.33
C PRO A 283 12.01 2.70 8.79
N GLY A 284 10.99 2.45 9.62
CA GLY A 284 11.19 1.85 10.96
C GLY A 284 11.63 0.38 10.93
N GLY A 285 12.31 -0.06 9.87
CA GLY A 285 12.59 -1.45 9.56
C GLY A 285 13.59 -1.62 8.41
N SER A 286 13.51 -2.76 7.69
CA SER A 286 14.30 -3.00 6.48
C SER A 286 13.95 -2.00 5.38
N GLY A 287 14.96 -1.41 4.72
CA GLY A 287 14.76 -0.52 3.57
C GLY A 287 14.10 -1.22 2.38
N LEU A 288 14.20 -2.55 2.28
CA LEU A 288 13.59 -3.33 1.22
C LEU A 288 12.06 -3.39 1.30
N PHE A 289 11.48 -3.18 2.49
CA PHE A 289 10.04 -2.95 2.63
C PHE A 289 9.58 -1.80 1.71
N SER A 290 10.26 -0.65 1.79
CA SER A 290 9.92 0.56 1.04
C SER A 290 10.26 0.47 -0.44
N LEU A 291 11.29 -0.32 -0.79
CA LEU A 291 11.67 -0.62 -2.17
C LEU A 291 10.55 -1.35 -2.93
N PHE A 292 9.85 -2.29 -2.28
CA PHE A 292 8.83 -3.14 -2.92
C PHE A 292 7.38 -2.78 -2.58
N LEU A 293 7.10 -2.05 -1.50
CA LEU A 293 5.73 -1.75 -1.07
C LEU A 293 5.39 -0.26 -1.17
N GLU A 294 6.31 0.66 -0.87
CA GLU A 294 6.01 2.09 -0.76
C GLU A 294 6.29 2.88 -2.06
N HIS A 295 7.55 3.21 -2.36
CA HIS A 295 7.90 4.18 -3.39
C HIS A 295 9.14 3.79 -4.24
N GLY A 296 9.67 2.58 -4.07
CA GLY A 296 10.70 2.05 -4.95
C GLY A 296 10.16 1.68 -6.34
N PRO A 297 11.06 1.41 -7.31
CA PRO A 297 10.70 1.21 -8.72
C PRO A 297 9.91 -0.06 -8.99
N TRP A 298 9.71 -0.94 -8.00
CA TRP A 298 9.06 -2.23 -8.18
C TRP A 298 7.93 -2.49 -7.18
N PHE A 299 7.06 -3.44 -7.51
CA PHE A 299 6.24 -4.18 -6.55
C PHE A 299 6.20 -5.67 -6.94
N VAL A 300 5.70 -6.52 -6.04
CA VAL A 300 5.64 -7.98 -6.19
C VAL A 300 4.22 -8.46 -5.92
N ASP A 301 3.72 -9.42 -6.70
CA ASP A 301 2.40 -10.03 -6.55
C ASP A 301 2.40 -11.35 -5.76
N SER A 302 1.23 -11.95 -5.59
CA SER A 302 1.05 -13.24 -4.90
C SER A 302 1.65 -14.44 -5.65
N GLN A 303 2.07 -14.28 -6.90
CA GLN A 303 2.76 -15.30 -7.69
C GLN A 303 4.28 -15.17 -7.58
N LEU A 304 4.78 -14.14 -6.89
CA LEU A 304 6.18 -13.72 -6.80
C LEU A 304 6.74 -13.16 -8.12
N LYS A 305 5.88 -12.60 -8.96
CA LYS A 305 6.30 -11.84 -10.14
C LYS A 305 6.55 -10.38 -9.80
N VAL A 306 7.60 -9.80 -10.39
CA VAL A 306 7.98 -8.39 -10.20
C VAL A 306 7.41 -7.51 -11.31
N TYR A 307 6.98 -6.30 -10.94
CA TYR A 307 6.38 -5.32 -11.83
C TYR A 307 6.97 -3.93 -11.58
N ALA A 308 7.04 -3.09 -12.62
CA ALA A 308 7.45 -1.70 -12.48
C ALA A 308 6.35 -0.84 -11.82
N ARG A 309 6.72 0.01 -10.86
CA ARG A 309 5.83 0.99 -10.22
C ARG A 309 5.73 2.26 -11.07
N TYR A 310 4.51 2.72 -11.36
CA TYR A 310 4.27 3.94 -12.16
C TYR A 310 4.65 5.25 -11.43
N HIS A 311 4.65 5.23 -10.10
CA HIS A 311 5.04 6.35 -9.24
C HIS A 311 6.17 5.91 -8.31
N ASP A 312 7.41 6.04 -8.78
CA ASP A 312 8.61 5.72 -8.02
C ASP A 312 9.50 6.96 -7.80
N TRP A 313 10.20 7.01 -6.66
CA TRP A 313 11.10 8.12 -6.33
C TRP A 313 12.42 8.07 -7.10
N SER A 314 12.84 6.90 -7.58
CA SER A 314 14.05 6.76 -8.41
C SER A 314 13.90 7.34 -9.80
N ARG A 315 12.73 7.88 -10.18
CA ARG A 315 12.57 8.69 -11.38
C ARG A 315 13.48 9.93 -11.37
N THR A 316 13.50 10.68 -10.26
CA THR A 316 14.16 12.01 -10.18
C THR A 316 15.25 12.11 -9.12
N HIS A 317 15.44 11.06 -8.29
CA HIS A 317 16.40 11.03 -7.20
C HIS A 317 17.20 9.72 -7.24
N GLY A 318 18.45 9.74 -6.80
CA GLY A 318 19.11 8.49 -6.40
C GLY A 318 18.55 8.07 -5.06
N VAL A 319 18.00 6.86 -4.92
CA VAL A 319 17.42 6.39 -3.65
C VAL A 319 18.19 5.20 -3.10
N LEU A 320 18.66 5.35 -1.87
CA LEU A 320 19.45 4.39 -1.11
C LEU A 320 18.59 3.78 0.00
N TYR A 321 18.21 2.53 -0.19
CA TYR A 321 17.47 1.72 0.79
C TYR A 321 18.47 0.92 1.61
N VAL A 322 18.41 1.02 2.94
CA VAL A 322 19.38 0.38 3.85
C VAL A 322 18.64 -0.52 4.85
N ASP A 323 19.14 -1.72 5.07
CA ASP A 323 18.68 -2.60 6.14
C ASP A 323 19.33 -2.18 7.46
N ASN A 324 18.74 -1.16 8.09
CA ASN A 324 19.24 -0.51 9.31
C ASN A 324 18.22 -0.67 10.45
N PRO A 325 18.64 -1.02 11.69
CA PRO A 325 20.01 -1.22 12.17
C PRO A 325 20.57 -2.63 11.95
N VAL A 326 21.84 -2.84 12.33
CA VAL A 326 22.47 -4.17 12.43
C VAL A 326 21.54 -5.12 13.19
N GLY A 327 21.09 -6.19 12.53
CA GLY A 327 20.13 -7.14 13.06
C GLY A 327 18.74 -7.17 12.39
N ILE A 328 18.58 -6.48 11.26
CA ILE A 328 17.35 -6.49 10.45
C ILE A 328 17.63 -6.87 9.00
N GLY A 329 16.64 -7.43 8.31
CA GLY A 329 16.70 -7.74 6.88
C GLY A 329 17.91 -8.60 6.53
N ASN A 330 18.68 -8.17 5.54
CA ASN A 330 19.99 -8.73 5.22
C ASN A 330 21.07 -8.05 6.07
N TYR A 331 21.69 -8.79 6.99
CA TYR A 331 22.85 -8.33 7.76
C TYR A 331 23.75 -9.51 8.15
N THR A 332 24.98 -9.21 8.56
CA THR A 332 25.78 -10.12 9.39
C THR A 332 26.28 -9.36 10.63
N ALA A 333 26.44 -10.07 11.75
CA ALA A 333 27.01 -9.59 13.02
C ALA A 333 27.18 -10.75 14.01
N ARG A 334 28.06 -10.59 15.00
CA ARG A 334 28.04 -11.40 16.23
C ARG A 334 26.85 -11.01 17.13
N ASP A 335 26.24 -11.98 17.81
CA ASP A 335 24.96 -11.85 18.56
C ASP A 335 25.04 -10.85 19.75
N GLU A 336 26.24 -10.60 20.27
CA GLU A 336 26.53 -9.60 21.30
C GLU A 336 26.58 -8.15 20.76
N CYS A 337 26.65 -7.95 19.44
CA CYS A 337 26.90 -6.66 18.80
C CYS A 337 25.66 -5.98 18.19
N TYR A 338 24.44 -6.43 18.49
CA TYR A 338 23.23 -5.69 18.12
C TYR A 338 23.17 -4.32 18.82
N ALA A 339 22.70 -3.31 18.10
CA ALA A 339 22.41 -2.00 18.66
C ALA A 339 21.50 -2.08 19.89
N THR A 340 21.88 -1.37 20.96
CA THR A 340 21.12 -1.31 22.22
C THR A 340 20.47 0.05 22.46
N SER A 341 20.91 1.07 21.71
CA SER A 341 20.48 2.46 21.79
C SER A 341 20.31 3.07 20.40
N GLN A 342 19.58 4.17 20.29
CA GLN A 342 19.53 4.99 19.07
C GLN A 342 20.91 5.56 18.72
N GLU A 343 21.77 5.81 19.71
CA GLU A 343 23.17 6.22 19.53
C GLU A 343 24.02 5.12 18.85
N ASP A 344 23.82 3.84 19.16
CA ASP A 344 24.45 2.72 18.44
C ASP A 344 24.04 2.71 16.96
N VAL A 345 22.72 2.81 16.71
CA VAL A 345 22.16 2.85 15.35
C VAL A 345 22.75 4.02 14.56
N ALA A 346 22.81 5.22 15.15
CA ALA A 346 23.32 6.41 14.50
C ALA A 346 24.83 6.31 14.19
N ARG A 347 25.63 5.74 15.10
CA ARG A 347 27.08 5.50 14.88
C ARG A 347 27.31 4.56 13.69
N ASP A 348 26.62 3.43 13.67
CA ASP A 348 26.83 2.38 12.69
C ASP A 348 26.33 2.82 11.30
N LEU A 349 25.17 3.50 11.24
CA LEU A 349 24.66 4.13 10.03
C LEU A 349 25.57 5.27 9.53
N TYR A 350 26.18 6.06 10.42
CA TYR A 350 27.14 7.10 10.03
C TYR A 350 28.39 6.49 9.38
N SER A 351 28.93 5.41 9.95
CA SER A 351 30.02 4.61 9.38
C SER A 351 29.66 4.07 7.98
N PHE A 352 28.45 3.55 7.83
CA PHE A 352 27.90 3.12 6.53
C PHE A 352 27.87 4.26 5.50
N LEU A 353 27.32 5.43 5.88
CA LEU A 353 27.15 6.56 4.95
C LEU A 353 28.47 7.16 4.49
N GLN A 354 29.48 7.25 5.37
CA GLN A 354 30.81 7.71 4.97
C GLN A 354 31.40 6.81 3.88
N GLN A 355 31.29 5.48 4.04
CA GLN A 355 31.75 4.51 3.05
C GLN A 355 30.92 4.53 1.76
N PHE A 356 29.60 4.64 1.85
CA PHE A 356 28.73 4.71 0.67
C PHE A 356 28.98 5.98 -0.18
N LEU A 357 29.25 7.12 0.45
CA LEU A 357 29.61 8.34 -0.28
C LEU A 357 30.94 8.17 -1.02
N ILE A 358 31.96 7.58 -0.39
CA ILE A 358 33.24 7.24 -1.04
C ILE A 358 33.04 6.30 -2.24
N TYR A 359 32.23 5.24 -2.08
CA TYR A 359 31.82 4.33 -3.16
C TYR A 359 31.16 5.07 -4.35
N LYS A 360 30.31 6.07 -4.06
CA LYS A 360 29.68 6.95 -5.06
C LYS A 360 30.60 8.02 -5.64
N GLY A 361 31.83 8.19 -5.15
CA GLY A 361 32.75 9.25 -5.56
C GLY A 361 32.42 10.64 -4.96
N LEU A 362 31.62 10.68 -3.89
CA LEU A 362 31.16 11.89 -3.23
C LEU A 362 31.98 12.18 -1.96
N VAL A 363 32.38 13.45 -1.76
CA VAL A 363 33.25 13.85 -0.65
C VAL A 363 32.43 14.41 0.51
N ALA A 364 32.36 13.62 1.60
CA ALA A 364 31.83 13.99 2.93
C ALA A 364 30.31 14.25 3.07
N LEU A 365 29.83 14.14 4.31
CA LEU A 365 28.43 14.34 4.72
C LEU A 365 28.00 15.81 4.83
N SER A 366 28.88 16.76 4.49
CA SER A 366 28.63 18.22 4.51
C SER A 366 27.54 18.69 3.52
N TYR A 367 26.98 17.79 2.72
CA TYR A 367 25.96 18.07 1.72
C TYR A 367 24.51 17.77 2.16
N LEU A 368 24.25 17.29 3.38
CA LEU A 368 22.89 17.07 3.89
C LEU A 368 22.05 18.37 3.80
N LYS A 369 20.96 18.36 3.03
CA LYS A 369 20.13 19.56 2.76
C LYS A 369 18.85 19.66 3.58
N GLY A 370 18.37 18.54 4.12
CA GLY A 370 17.17 18.46 4.94
C GLY A 370 16.81 17.02 5.32
N ILE A 371 15.77 16.85 6.14
CA ILE A 371 15.28 15.55 6.62
C ILE A 371 13.75 15.47 6.50
N GLY A 372 13.25 14.60 5.63
CA GLY A 372 11.83 14.25 5.61
C GLY A 372 11.49 13.23 6.69
N ILE A 373 10.43 13.48 7.47
CA ILE A 373 9.95 12.56 8.52
C ILE A 373 8.45 12.27 8.28
N GLY A 374 8.14 11.17 7.62
CA GLY A 374 6.77 10.65 7.50
C GLY A 374 6.35 9.93 8.78
N ASN A 375 5.20 10.33 9.35
CA ASN A 375 4.52 9.64 10.47
C ASN A 375 5.38 9.29 11.71
N GLY A 376 6.51 10.00 11.91
CA GLY A 376 7.55 9.62 12.88
C GLY A 376 7.17 9.84 14.34
N PHE A 377 7.50 8.88 15.21
CA PHE A 377 7.24 8.91 16.66
C PHE A 377 8.36 9.65 17.41
N CYS A 378 8.47 10.96 17.21
CA CYS A 378 9.64 11.75 17.63
C CYS A 378 9.60 12.30 19.06
N ASP A 379 8.43 12.44 19.68
CA ASP A 379 8.27 13.03 21.02
C ASP A 379 7.24 12.27 21.88
N PRO A 380 7.60 11.06 22.39
CA PRO A 380 6.64 10.13 23.00
C PRO A 380 5.81 10.74 24.13
N ILE A 381 6.40 11.63 24.95
CA ILE A 381 5.72 12.25 26.09
C ILE A 381 4.50 13.11 25.68
N ASN A 382 4.49 13.64 24.46
CA ASN A 382 3.40 14.45 23.92
C ASN A 382 2.53 13.67 22.93
N MET A 383 3.12 12.76 22.15
CA MET A 383 2.44 12.04 21.06
C MET A 383 1.50 10.91 21.49
N ILE A 384 1.61 10.37 22.71
CA ILE A 384 0.79 9.22 23.17
C ILE A 384 -0.63 9.62 23.63
N HIS A 385 -1.38 10.31 22.77
CA HIS A 385 -2.78 10.71 23.00
C HIS A 385 -3.77 9.94 22.09
N TRP A 386 -3.40 8.73 21.66
CA TRP A 386 -4.14 7.94 20.66
C TRP A 386 -5.60 7.65 21.02
N GLY A 387 -5.96 7.55 22.31
CA GLY A 387 -7.35 7.38 22.73
C GLY A 387 -8.27 8.56 22.37
N ASP A 388 -7.76 9.78 22.41
CA ASP A 388 -8.49 10.99 22.01
C ASP A 388 -8.76 10.99 20.50
N PHE A 389 -7.79 10.51 19.70
CA PHE A 389 -7.95 10.32 18.26
C PHE A 389 -9.00 9.24 17.95
N LEU A 390 -8.89 8.05 18.54
CA LEU A 390 -9.84 6.95 18.35
C LEU A 390 -11.27 7.34 18.72
N PHE A 391 -11.44 8.07 19.83
CA PHE A 391 -12.74 8.63 20.24
C PHE A 391 -13.29 9.62 19.20
N THR A 392 -12.44 10.52 18.69
CA THR A 392 -12.83 11.53 17.69
C THR A 392 -13.30 10.90 16.37
N ILE A 393 -12.76 9.74 15.99
CA ILE A 393 -13.19 8.97 14.80
C ILE A 393 -14.23 7.88 15.09
N GLY A 394 -14.81 7.84 16.29
CA GLY A 394 -15.87 6.89 16.66
C GLY A 394 -15.41 5.45 16.90
N MET A 395 -14.09 5.20 16.99
CA MET A 395 -13.51 3.87 17.24
C MET A 395 -13.26 3.57 18.73
N ALA A 396 -13.62 4.49 19.63
CA ALA A 396 -13.56 4.30 21.08
C ALA A 396 -14.70 5.07 21.76
N GLY A 397 -15.28 4.51 22.82
CA GLY A 397 -16.24 5.21 23.67
C GLY A 397 -15.57 6.09 24.73
N TYR A 398 -16.38 6.60 25.66
CA TYR A 398 -15.91 7.48 26.73
C TYR A 398 -14.99 6.75 27.71
N GLU A 399 -15.35 5.53 28.12
CA GLU A 399 -14.61 4.73 29.09
C GLU A 399 -13.27 4.25 28.51
N GLU A 400 -13.26 3.80 27.26
CA GLU A 400 -12.06 3.37 26.56
C GLU A 400 -11.08 4.54 26.39
N ARG A 401 -11.57 5.70 25.93
CA ARG A 401 -10.78 6.94 25.80
C ARG A 401 -10.13 7.32 27.13
N ASP A 402 -10.87 7.30 28.23
CA ASP A 402 -10.34 7.70 29.53
C ASP A 402 -9.35 6.65 30.08
N ARG A 403 -9.56 5.36 29.79
CA ARG A 403 -8.56 4.31 30.04
C ARG A 403 -7.29 4.46 29.20
N PHE A 404 -7.38 4.88 27.94
CA PHE A 404 -6.23 5.27 27.12
C PHE A 404 -5.46 6.43 27.76
N ARG A 405 -6.16 7.46 28.28
CA ARG A 405 -5.56 8.62 28.96
C ARG A 405 -4.84 8.22 30.25
N GLU A 406 -5.39 7.31 31.05
CA GLU A 406 -4.72 6.76 32.25
C GLU A 406 -3.39 6.09 31.89
N LEU A 407 -3.38 5.18 30.91
CA LEU A 407 -2.18 4.47 30.45
C LEU A 407 -1.14 5.45 29.89
N ALA A 408 -1.59 6.45 29.11
CA ALA A 408 -0.74 7.52 28.61
C ALA A 408 -0.15 8.39 29.73
N GLN A 409 -0.93 8.72 30.75
CA GLN A 409 -0.45 9.47 31.92
C GLN A 409 0.58 8.66 32.70
N ALA A 410 0.33 7.36 32.92
CA ALA A 410 1.28 6.45 33.54
C ALA A 410 2.60 6.39 32.75
N ALA A 411 2.54 6.23 31.42
CA ALA A 411 3.72 6.25 30.55
C ALA A 411 4.49 7.57 30.67
N ARG A 412 3.81 8.72 30.57
CA ARG A 412 4.42 10.06 30.79
C ARG A 412 5.08 10.20 32.16
N GLN A 413 4.52 9.61 33.22
CA GLN A 413 5.15 9.59 34.54
C GLN A 413 6.43 8.74 34.57
N GLN A 414 6.49 7.62 33.85
CA GLN A 414 7.72 6.80 33.80
C GLN A 414 8.81 7.44 32.94
N ILE A 415 8.45 8.13 31.84
CA ILE A 415 9.37 8.97 31.06
C ILE A 415 9.99 10.05 31.97
N LYS A 416 9.17 10.79 32.73
CA LYS A 416 9.64 11.81 33.69
C LYS A 416 10.46 11.25 34.87
N LYS A 417 10.50 9.93 35.06
CA LYS A 417 11.29 9.22 36.08
C LYS A 417 12.47 8.45 35.46
N GLU A 418 12.73 8.64 34.16
CA GLU A 418 13.73 7.92 33.36
C GLU A 418 13.63 6.38 33.44
N LYS A 419 12.42 5.86 33.72
CA LYS A 419 12.14 4.43 33.78
C LYS A 419 11.82 3.89 32.39
N TRP A 420 12.78 4.06 31.47
CA TRP A 420 12.69 3.82 30.03
C TRP A 420 11.98 2.50 29.67
N THR A 421 12.44 1.36 30.21
CA THR A 421 11.83 0.05 29.96
C THR A 421 10.37 -0.06 30.41
N LEU A 422 9.98 0.62 31.49
CA LEU A 422 8.59 0.60 31.98
C LEU A 422 7.70 1.58 31.19
N ALA A 423 8.24 2.74 30.80
CA ALA A 423 7.58 3.64 29.84
C ALA A 423 7.31 2.91 28.52
N ALA A 424 8.30 2.21 27.97
CA ALA A 424 8.19 1.42 26.75
C ALA A 424 7.11 0.32 26.86
N ARG A 425 7.07 -0.45 27.96
CA ARG A 425 5.99 -1.44 28.20
C ARG A 425 4.61 -0.80 28.22
N LEU A 426 4.45 0.37 28.84
CA LEU A 426 3.17 1.07 28.87
C LEU A 426 2.75 1.59 27.48
N ILE A 427 3.70 2.10 26.68
CA ILE A 427 3.45 2.54 25.30
C ILE A 427 3.10 1.34 24.40
N ASP A 428 3.82 0.22 24.49
CA ASP A 428 3.50 -1.04 23.81
C ASP A 428 2.09 -1.53 24.19
N THR A 429 1.77 -1.56 25.49
CA THR A 429 0.45 -1.95 26.02
C THR A 429 -0.69 -1.13 25.39
N ILE A 430 -0.47 0.16 25.09
CA ILE A 430 -1.49 1.01 24.50
C ILE A 430 -1.78 0.63 23.04
N LEU A 431 -0.74 0.48 22.19
CA LEU A 431 -0.92 0.39 20.74
C LEU A 431 -0.51 -0.97 20.14
N GLY A 432 0.68 -1.46 20.48
CA GLY A 432 1.31 -2.61 19.81
C GLY A 432 1.02 -3.96 20.43
N GLY A 433 1.23 -4.11 21.74
CA GLY A 433 1.14 -5.38 22.49
C GLY A 433 2.21 -6.41 22.09
N VAL A 434 3.17 -6.06 21.24
CA VAL A 434 4.10 -7.00 20.61
C VAL A 434 5.17 -7.48 21.58
N MET A 435 5.51 -6.65 22.56
CA MET A 435 6.66 -6.85 23.46
C MET A 435 6.24 -7.40 24.83
N THR A 436 4.97 -7.76 24.99
CA THR A 436 4.36 -8.23 26.24
C THR A 436 3.68 -9.59 26.01
N PRO A 437 4.39 -10.73 26.17
CA PRO A 437 3.88 -12.05 25.78
C PRO A 437 2.55 -12.42 26.44
N GLY A 438 1.58 -12.87 25.64
CA GLY A 438 0.24 -13.25 26.10
C GLY A 438 -0.74 -12.08 26.31
N HIS A 439 -0.30 -10.83 26.10
CA HIS A 439 -1.18 -9.65 26.19
C HIS A 439 -1.54 -9.12 24.80
N THR A 440 -2.78 -8.62 24.68
CA THR A 440 -3.29 -7.90 23.51
C THR A 440 -3.37 -6.41 23.83
N SER A 441 -3.04 -5.52 22.90
CA SER A 441 -2.97 -4.07 23.16
C SER A 441 -4.34 -3.44 23.42
N MET A 442 -4.36 -2.27 24.07
CA MET A 442 -5.60 -1.50 24.28
C MET A 442 -6.26 -1.15 22.94
N PHE A 443 -5.49 -0.77 21.91
CA PHE A 443 -5.97 -0.58 20.54
C PHE A 443 -6.75 -1.80 20.04
N THR A 444 -6.15 -2.99 20.06
CA THR A 444 -6.78 -4.21 19.53
C THR A 444 -7.97 -4.66 20.37
N ASN A 445 -7.93 -4.50 21.70
CA ASN A 445 -9.05 -4.85 22.58
C ASN A 445 -10.26 -3.93 22.39
N VAL A 446 -10.04 -2.65 22.08
CA VAL A 446 -11.11 -1.65 21.89
C VAL A 446 -11.70 -1.68 20.49
N THR A 447 -10.86 -1.83 19.47
CA THR A 447 -11.26 -1.70 18.06
C THR A 447 -11.55 -3.04 17.38
N ALA A 448 -11.13 -4.16 17.97
CA ALA A 448 -10.97 -5.47 17.33
C ALA A 448 -9.98 -5.51 16.14
N TYR A 449 -9.29 -4.41 15.81
CA TYR A 449 -8.35 -4.33 14.70
C TYR A 449 -6.94 -4.71 15.18
N ASN A 450 -6.18 -5.48 14.39
CA ASN A 450 -4.78 -5.79 14.70
C ASN A 450 -3.76 -4.91 13.93
N TYR A 451 -4.24 -4.05 13.04
CA TYR A 451 -3.41 -3.23 12.14
C TYR A 451 -3.55 -1.72 12.43
N TYR A 452 -2.82 -1.23 13.43
CA TYR A 452 -2.87 0.18 13.87
C TYR A 452 -2.29 1.20 12.86
N PHE A 453 -1.68 0.76 11.77
CA PHE A 453 -1.10 1.65 10.75
C PHE A 453 -2.15 2.27 9.81
N ASN A 454 -3.31 1.63 9.63
CA ASN A 454 -4.42 2.18 8.83
C ASN A 454 -5.77 1.77 9.43
N PHE A 455 -6.44 2.70 10.10
CA PHE A 455 -7.74 2.52 10.72
C PHE A 455 -8.91 2.26 9.72
N ARG A 456 -8.64 2.19 8.40
CA ARG A 456 -9.58 1.71 7.39
C ARG A 456 -9.47 0.20 7.11
N LEU A 457 -8.49 -0.48 7.71
CA LEU A 457 -8.18 -1.89 7.49
C LEU A 457 -8.09 -2.62 8.85
N PRO A 458 -8.92 -3.64 9.12
CA PRO A 458 -8.89 -4.36 10.40
C PRO A 458 -7.64 -5.25 10.58
N VAL A 459 -7.00 -5.61 9.46
CA VAL A 459 -5.85 -6.52 9.40
C VAL A 459 -4.78 -6.01 8.43
N GLU A 460 -3.54 -6.48 8.62
CA GLU A 460 -2.40 -6.18 7.75
C GLU A 460 -2.64 -6.74 6.33
N PRO A 461 -2.41 -5.96 5.25
CA PRO A 461 -2.54 -6.45 3.87
C PRO A 461 -1.66 -7.67 3.60
N LYS A 462 -2.20 -8.71 2.96
CA LYS A 462 -1.43 -9.92 2.61
C LYS A 462 -0.31 -9.61 1.62
N GLU A 463 -0.49 -8.55 0.84
CA GLU A 463 0.44 -8.00 -0.14
C GLU A 463 1.79 -7.65 0.47
N PHE A 464 1.81 -7.28 1.76
CA PHE A 464 3.04 -6.97 2.48
C PHE A 464 3.90 -8.23 2.76
N THR A 465 3.37 -9.43 2.49
CA THR A 465 4.10 -10.69 2.65
C THR A 465 4.85 -11.16 1.40
N TYR A 466 4.49 -10.68 0.21
CA TYR A 466 5.01 -11.26 -1.04
C TYR A 466 6.49 -10.92 -1.29
N TYR A 467 6.91 -9.69 -0.96
CA TYR A 467 8.29 -9.24 -1.19
C TYR A 467 9.33 -10.06 -0.38
N PHE A 468 9.01 -10.55 0.82
CA PHE A 468 9.96 -11.35 1.60
C PHE A 468 10.17 -12.75 1.02
N GLN A 469 9.14 -13.32 0.38
CA GLN A 469 9.21 -14.62 -0.29
C GLN A 469 10.01 -14.49 -1.60
N PHE A 470 9.77 -13.41 -2.33
CA PHE A 470 10.52 -13.04 -3.53
C PHE A 470 12.01 -12.84 -3.26
N LEU A 471 12.38 -12.16 -2.15
CA LEU A 471 13.77 -12.00 -1.72
C LEU A 471 14.48 -13.31 -1.36
N ASP A 472 13.76 -14.41 -1.13
CA ASP A 472 14.34 -15.73 -0.85
C ASP A 472 14.48 -16.63 -2.10
N LEU A 473 13.96 -16.20 -3.25
CA LEU A 473 14.18 -16.90 -4.53
C LEU A 473 15.66 -16.87 -4.88
N ILE A 474 16.27 -18.05 -5.10
CA ILE A 474 17.71 -18.19 -5.37
C ILE A 474 18.26 -17.22 -6.44
N PRO A 475 17.63 -17.04 -7.63
CA PRO A 475 18.14 -16.08 -8.61
C PRO A 475 18.11 -14.63 -8.11
N VAL A 476 17.12 -14.25 -7.30
CA VAL A 476 17.09 -12.93 -6.64
C VAL A 476 18.24 -12.84 -5.64
N ARG A 477 18.40 -13.84 -4.77
CA ARG A 477 19.48 -13.90 -3.75
C ARG A 477 20.89 -13.80 -4.32
N GLU A 478 21.13 -14.46 -5.46
CA GLU A 478 22.39 -14.38 -6.21
C GLU A 478 22.56 -12.98 -6.84
N ALA A 479 21.54 -12.50 -7.57
CA ALA A 479 21.60 -11.21 -8.26
C ALA A 479 21.78 -10.01 -7.33
N ILE A 480 21.25 -10.05 -6.10
CA ILE A 480 21.38 -8.97 -5.11
C ILE A 480 22.59 -9.13 -4.17
N HIS A 481 23.44 -10.14 -4.39
CA HIS A 481 24.69 -10.37 -3.66
C HIS A 481 24.54 -10.65 -2.15
N VAL A 482 23.47 -11.34 -1.74
CA VAL A 482 23.24 -11.73 -0.32
C VAL A 482 23.72 -13.15 0.01
N GLY A 483 24.00 -13.99 -0.99
CA GLY A 483 24.49 -15.34 -0.75
C GLY A 483 23.51 -16.19 0.05
N LYS A 484 24.00 -16.82 1.12
CA LYS A 484 23.22 -17.67 2.05
C LYS A 484 22.70 -16.92 3.29
N THR A 485 22.82 -15.59 3.35
CA THR A 485 22.39 -14.79 4.52
C THR A 485 20.87 -14.85 4.71
N VAL A 486 20.41 -15.28 5.88
CA VAL A 486 18.96 -15.36 6.19
C VAL A 486 18.36 -13.95 6.26
N TYR A 487 17.19 -13.75 5.66
CA TYR A 487 16.47 -12.48 5.76
C TYR A 487 15.70 -12.43 7.08
N HIS A 488 16.13 -11.54 7.98
CA HIS A 488 15.67 -11.51 9.37
C HIS A 488 14.60 -10.44 9.63
N ASN A 489 13.60 -10.80 10.44
CA ASN A 489 12.66 -9.81 10.98
C ASN A 489 13.30 -8.97 12.10
N SER A 490 12.70 -7.82 12.41
CA SER A 490 13.24 -6.82 13.35
C SER A 490 13.27 -7.25 14.82
N ARG A 491 12.68 -8.40 15.19
CA ARG A 491 12.34 -8.73 16.59
C ARG A 491 13.55 -8.81 17.52
N LYS A 492 14.70 -9.31 17.05
CA LYS A 492 15.94 -9.34 17.84
C LYS A 492 16.33 -7.93 18.30
N VAL A 493 16.48 -7.00 17.36
CA VAL A 493 16.93 -5.63 17.68
C VAL A 493 15.83 -4.82 18.36
N GLN A 494 14.57 -4.97 17.94
CA GLN A 494 13.42 -4.32 18.59
C GLN A 494 13.40 -4.61 20.10
N THR A 495 13.79 -5.82 20.53
CA THR A 495 13.93 -6.19 21.95
C THR A 495 15.09 -5.48 22.65
N LYS A 496 16.21 -5.24 21.95
CA LYS A 496 17.40 -4.56 22.48
C LYS A 496 17.17 -3.06 22.64
N ILE A 497 16.68 -2.38 21.60
CA ILE A 497 16.41 -0.93 21.59
C ILE A 497 15.08 -0.55 22.27
N PHE A 498 14.29 -1.52 22.76
CA PHE A 498 12.96 -1.29 23.31
C PHE A 498 12.85 -0.15 24.34
N PRO A 499 13.79 0.04 25.31
CA PRO A 499 13.71 1.13 26.27
C PRO A 499 13.68 2.52 25.62
N ASP A 500 14.35 2.69 24.48
CA ASP A 500 14.48 3.99 23.81
C ASP A 500 13.15 4.48 23.19
N MET A 501 12.13 3.63 23.07
CA MET A 501 10.78 4.04 22.65
C MET A 501 10.14 5.05 23.62
N GLY A 502 10.65 5.18 24.86
CA GLY A 502 10.25 6.24 25.78
C GLY A 502 10.98 7.58 25.61
N ARG A 503 12.08 7.63 24.84
CA ARG A 503 12.94 8.82 24.70
C ARG A 503 12.41 9.77 23.64
N SER A 504 12.52 11.07 23.91
CA SER A 504 12.23 12.11 22.91
C SER A 504 13.48 12.46 22.12
N VAL A 505 13.33 12.57 20.79
CA VAL A 505 14.35 13.16 19.91
C VAL A 505 14.05 14.62 19.56
N LYS A 506 12.98 15.21 20.12
CA LYS A 506 12.56 16.61 19.90
C LYS A 506 13.74 17.58 19.99
N ASN A 507 14.51 17.54 21.07
CA ASN A 507 15.63 18.46 21.29
C ASN A 507 16.74 18.33 20.23
N LYS A 508 16.89 17.14 19.62
CA LYS A 508 17.82 16.91 18.49
C LYS A 508 17.28 17.58 17.22
N ILE A 509 15.97 17.47 16.96
CA ILE A 509 15.29 18.13 15.82
C ILE A 509 15.35 19.66 15.96
N GLU A 510 15.03 20.21 17.14
CA GLU A 510 15.15 21.64 17.43
C GLU A 510 16.58 22.16 17.21
N ASN A 511 17.61 21.38 17.57
CA ASN A 511 19.01 21.73 17.34
C ASN A 511 19.36 21.80 15.84
N LEU A 512 18.77 20.95 15.00
CA LEU A 512 18.98 20.93 13.55
C LEU A 512 18.24 22.08 12.85
N LEU A 513 16.98 22.35 13.24
CA LEU A 513 16.20 23.50 12.75
C LEU A 513 16.89 24.83 13.09
N ASN A 514 17.40 24.97 14.33
CA ASN A 514 18.17 26.15 14.75
C ASN A 514 19.52 26.31 14.01
N LYS A 515 19.99 25.28 13.30
CA LYS A 515 21.16 25.33 12.41
C LYS A 515 20.79 25.58 10.93
N GLY A 516 19.50 25.80 10.63
CA GLY A 516 19.02 26.04 9.27
C GLY A 516 18.91 24.79 8.40
N LEU A 517 18.92 23.59 9.00
CA LEU A 517 18.58 22.36 8.28
C LEU A 517 17.06 22.32 8.03
N LYS A 518 16.65 21.87 6.85
CA LYS A 518 15.24 21.76 6.44
C LYS A 518 14.56 20.48 6.93
#